data_AF-C0DAW1-F1
#
_entry.id   AF-C0DAW1-F1
#
_cell.length_a   1.000
_cell.length_b   1.000
_cell.length_c   1.000
_cell.angle_alpha   90.00
_cell.angle_beta   90.00
_cell.angle_gamma   90.00
#
_symmetry.space_group_name_H-M   'P 1'
#
loop_
_entity.id
_entity.type
_entity.pdbx_description
1 polymer ?
#
loop_
_entity_poly.entity_id
_entity_poly.type
_entity_poly.pdbx_seq_one_letter_code
_entity_poly.pdbx_strand_id
1 'polypeptide(L)'
;MAYKRKGGPGPRAGFSLVEVIVSVALIALISTGFLYMMAANSELLSREYRLDRSSYELGALADRGEGRAGEKVLTVYFQMDSGETLEEYFREYTVGEDGENRITYFRHE
;
A
#
# COMPACT_ATOMS: atom_id res chain seq x y z
N MET A 1 41.20 -49.99 52.51
CA MET A 1 41.85 -49.13 51.50
C MET A 1 40.77 -48.49 50.66
N ALA A 2 40.80 -47.15 50.56
CA ALA A 2 39.80 -46.34 49.89
C ALA A 2 40.31 -45.86 48.53
N TYR A 3 39.41 -45.74 47.55
CA TYR A 3 39.58 -44.76 46.48
C TYR A 3 38.21 -44.19 46.09
N LYS A 4 37.80 -43.10 46.75
CA LYS A 4 36.71 -42.24 46.25
C LYS A 4 37.27 -41.47 45.06
N ARG A 5 36.80 -41.76 43.84
CA ARG A 5 36.97 -40.84 42.72
C ARG A 5 36.18 -39.57 43.03
N LYS A 6 36.88 -38.44 43.10
CA LYS A 6 36.28 -37.10 43.19
C LYS A 6 35.44 -36.89 41.92
N GLY A 7 34.13 -36.73 42.10
CA GLY A 7 33.29 -36.12 41.07
C GLY A 7 33.79 -34.69 40.87
N GLY A 8 34.40 -34.42 39.71
CA GLY A 8 34.74 -33.07 39.30
C GLY A 8 33.46 -32.25 39.07
N PRO A 9 33.50 -30.92 39.22
CA PRO A 9 32.36 -30.09 38.90
C PRO A 9 32.08 -30.22 37.40
N GLY A 10 30.89 -30.72 37.04
CA GLY A 10 30.40 -30.67 35.67
C GLY A 10 30.36 -29.23 35.15
N PRO A 11 30.36 -29.02 33.82
CA PRO A 11 30.36 -27.68 33.25
C PRO A 11 29.16 -26.91 33.82
N ARG A 12 29.43 -25.77 34.45
CA ARG A 12 28.38 -24.88 34.96
C ARG A 12 27.56 -24.39 33.77
N ALA A 13 26.36 -24.91 33.61
CA ALA A 13 25.39 -24.42 32.65
C ALA A 13 24.89 -23.04 33.12
N GLY A 14 25.51 -21.98 32.62
CA GLY A 14 25.12 -20.60 32.88
C GLY A 14 25.87 -19.65 31.95
N PHE A 15 25.19 -18.61 31.47
CA PHE A 15 25.81 -17.59 30.63
C PHE A 15 26.76 -16.74 31.44
N SER A 16 27.89 -16.39 30.85
CA SER A 16 28.80 -15.39 31.42
C SER A 16 28.15 -13.99 31.42
N LEU A 17 28.56 -13.11 32.33
CA LEU A 17 28.08 -11.72 32.35
C LEU A 17 28.31 -11.01 31.00
N VAL A 18 29.45 -11.29 30.36
CA VAL A 18 29.80 -10.73 29.05
C VAL A 18 28.86 -11.23 27.97
N GLU A 19 28.54 -12.53 27.92
CA GLU A 19 27.54 -13.05 26.98
C GLU A 19 26.18 -12.38 27.15
N VAL A 20 25.71 -12.22 28.39
CA VAL A 20 24.42 -11.56 28.65
C VAL A 20 24.42 -10.13 28.13
N ILE A 21 25.49 -9.37 28.40
CA ILE A 21 25.62 -7.98 27.91
C ILE A 21 25.65 -7.94 26.38
N VAL A 22 26.43 -8.81 25.75
CA VAL A 22 26.53 -8.88 24.29
C VAL A 22 25.20 -9.28 23.65
N SER A 23 24.51 -10.27 24.20
CA SER A 23 23.19 -10.70 23.71
C SER A 23 22.15 -9.59 23.83
N VAL A 24 22.09 -8.88 24.96
CA VAL A 24 21.16 -7.75 25.11
C VAL A 24 21.48 -6.63 24.14
N ALA A 25 22.76 -6.31 23.94
CA ALA A 25 23.19 -5.30 22.98
C ALA A 25 22.81 -5.68 21.53
N LEU A 26 23.01 -6.94 21.14
CA LEU A 26 22.63 -7.45 19.82
C LEU A 26 21.12 -7.43 19.62
N ILE A 27 20.34 -7.84 20.62
CA ILE A 27 18.87 -7.78 20.57
C ILE A 27 18.43 -6.32 20.39
N ALA A 28 18.95 -5.39 21.19
CA ALA A 28 18.60 -3.98 21.09
C ALA A 28 18.93 -3.40 19.70
N LEU A 29 20.10 -3.76 19.14
CA LEU A 29 20.51 -3.32 17.81
C LEU A 29 19.58 -3.86 16.71
N ILE A 30 19.28 -5.16 16.75
CA ILE A 30 18.38 -5.82 15.78
C ILE A 30 16.96 -5.26 15.90
N SER A 31 16.44 -5.10 17.12
CA SER A 31 15.12 -4.51 17.36
C SER A 31 15.04 -3.08 16.84
N THR A 32 16.09 -2.28 17.03
CA THR A 32 16.14 -0.90 16.51
C THR A 32 16.13 -0.89 14.98
N GLY A 33 16.96 -1.72 14.33
CA GLY A 33 16.97 -1.84 12.88
C GLY A 33 15.62 -2.31 12.31
N PHE A 34 14.98 -3.28 12.97
CA PHE A 34 13.66 -3.77 12.58
C PHE A 34 12.57 -2.68 12.72
N LEU A 35 12.58 -1.91 13.82
CA LEU A 35 11.65 -0.80 14.01
C LEU A 35 11.83 0.30 12.96
N TYR A 36 13.08 0.63 12.60
CA TYR A 36 13.35 1.58 11.51
C TYR A 36 12.81 1.10 10.17
N MET A 37 13.01 -0.19 9.84
CA MET A 37 12.52 -0.78 8.61
C MET A 37 10.98 -0.84 8.59
N MET A 38 10.36 -1.17 9.72
CA MET A 38 8.90 -1.12 9.87
C MET A 38 8.35 0.30 9.76
N ALA A 39 9.01 1.30 10.35
CA ALA A 39 8.60 2.70 10.23
C ALA A 39 8.66 3.16 8.77
N ALA A 40 9.76 2.88 8.06
CA ALA A 40 9.91 3.20 6.64
C ALA A 40 8.83 2.54 5.76
N ASN A 41 8.50 1.29 6.04
CA ASN A 41 7.47 0.56 5.27
C ASN A 41 6.04 0.96 5.68
N SER A 42 5.83 1.39 6.93
CA SER A 42 4.51 1.84 7.41
C SER A 42 4.04 3.10 6.71
N GLU A 43 4.96 4.00 6.35
CA GLU A 43 4.65 5.20 5.58
C GLU A 43 4.17 4.83 4.18
N LEU A 44 4.88 3.93 3.49
CA LEU A 44 4.49 3.43 2.16
C LEU A 44 3.13 2.71 2.20
N LEU A 45 2.93 1.81 3.17
CA LEU A 45 1.65 1.12 3.34
C LEU A 45 0.51 2.11 3.63
N SER A 46 0.72 3.10 4.50
CA SER A 46 -0.30 4.10 4.80
C SER A 46 -0.67 4.97 3.59
N ARG A 47 0.28 5.22 2.68
CA ARG A 47 0.04 5.93 1.42
C ARG A 47 -0.75 5.04 0.45
N GLU A 48 -0.36 3.78 0.29
CA GLU A 48 -1.05 2.80 -0.57
C GLU A 48 -2.52 2.64 -0.15
N TYR A 49 -2.79 2.39 1.14
CA TYR A 49 -4.15 2.25 1.67
C TYR A 49 -5.01 3.50 1.48
N ARG A 50 -4.41 4.69 1.55
CA ARG A 50 -5.12 5.95 1.29
C ARG A 50 -5.45 6.13 -0.19
N LEU A 51 -4.54 5.75 -1.08
CA LEU A 51 -4.74 5.83 -2.53
C LEU A 51 -5.81 4.85 -3.01
N ASP A 52 -5.80 3.61 -2.52
CA ASP A 52 -6.77 2.59 -2.89
C ASP A 52 -8.20 2.96 -2.45
N ARG A 53 -8.34 3.40 -1.19
CA ARG A 53 -9.62 3.89 -0.68
C ARG A 53 -10.13 5.11 -1.44
N SER A 54 -9.24 6.05 -1.73
CA SER A 54 -9.59 7.25 -2.47
C SER A 54 -10.04 6.93 -3.90
N SER A 55 -9.38 5.99 -4.57
CA SER A 55 -9.76 5.56 -5.92
C SER A 55 -11.14 4.90 -5.93
N TYR A 56 -11.46 4.09 -4.91
CA TYR A 56 -12.79 3.51 -4.75
C TYR A 56 -13.88 4.58 -4.51
N GLU A 57 -13.61 5.55 -3.65
CA GLU A 57 -14.54 6.65 -3.36
C GLU A 57 -14.77 7.54 -4.60
N LEU A 58 -13.72 7.83 -5.38
CA LEU A 58 -13.81 8.56 -6.65
C LEU A 58 -14.58 7.78 -7.72
N GLY A 59 -14.39 6.45 -7.81
CA GLY A 59 -15.14 5.60 -8.72
C GLY A 59 -16.63 5.61 -8.38
N ALA A 60 -16.98 5.50 -7.10
CA ALA A 60 -18.37 5.56 -6.66
C ALA A 60 -19.03 6.93 -6.94
N LEU A 61 -18.27 8.02 -6.89
CA LEU A 61 -18.74 9.36 -7.28
C LEU A 61 -19.00 9.44 -8.80
N ALA A 62 -18.09 8.90 -9.61
CA ALA A 62 -18.25 8.83 -11.06
C ALA A 62 -19.45 7.97 -11.46
N ASP A 63 -19.68 6.83 -10.79
CA ASP A 63 -20.84 5.96 -11.02
C ASP A 63 -22.18 6.67 -10.70
N ARG A 64 -22.18 7.56 -9.71
CA ARG A 64 -23.34 8.43 -9.41
C ARG A 64 -23.50 9.58 -10.41
N GLY A 65 -22.56 9.75 -11.34
CA GLY A 65 -22.53 10.82 -12.32
C GLY A 65 -22.15 12.18 -11.71
N GLU A 66 -21.50 12.19 -10.55
CA GLU A 66 -20.95 13.40 -9.94
C GLU A 66 -19.63 13.78 -10.63
N GLY A 67 -19.37 15.07 -10.80
CA GLY A 67 -18.13 15.53 -11.42
C GLY A 67 -18.27 16.91 -12.05
N ARG A 68 -17.14 17.59 -12.26
CA ARG A 68 -17.11 18.83 -13.04
C ARG A 68 -17.03 18.49 -14.52
N ALA A 69 -17.92 19.08 -15.32
CA ALA A 69 -17.88 18.96 -16.77
C ALA A 69 -16.58 19.58 -17.30
N GLY A 70 -15.87 18.83 -18.13
CA GLY A 70 -14.71 19.30 -18.89
C GLY A 70 -15.13 19.92 -20.23
N GLU A 71 -14.15 20.42 -20.96
CA GLU A 71 -14.36 21.00 -22.29
C GLU A 71 -14.32 19.95 -23.41
N LYS A 72 -13.82 18.73 -23.14
CA LYS A 72 -13.70 17.69 -24.15
C LYS A 72 -15.02 16.96 -24.38
N VAL A 73 -15.28 16.70 -25.65
CA VAL A 73 -16.39 15.87 -26.12
C VAL A 73 -15.82 14.75 -26.99
N LEU A 74 -16.22 13.52 -26.68
CA LEU A 74 -15.97 12.35 -27.51
C LEU A 74 -17.19 12.18 -28.43
N THR A 75 -16.96 12.25 -29.73
CA THR A 75 -17.98 11.96 -30.74
C THR A 75 -17.78 10.54 -31.26
N VAL A 76 -18.83 9.72 -31.21
CA VAL A 76 -18.83 8.34 -31.71
C VAL A 76 -19.73 8.26 -32.94
N TYR A 77 -19.18 7.74 -34.03
CA TYR A 77 -19.88 7.57 -35.31
C TYR A 77 -20.21 6.09 -35.50
N PHE A 78 -21.49 5.76 -35.58
CA PHE A 78 -21.96 4.42 -35.90
C PHE A 78 -22.40 4.38 -37.36
N GLN A 79 -21.76 3.49 -38.12
CA GLN A 79 -22.15 3.19 -39.50
C GLN A 79 -23.13 2.02 -39.48
N MET A 80 -24.35 2.24 -39.97
CA MET A 80 -25.36 1.19 -40.07
C MET A 80 -25.33 0.56 -41.47
N ASP A 81 -25.72 -0.71 -41.55
CA ASP A 81 -25.85 -1.43 -42.83
C ASP A 81 -26.89 -0.79 -43.76
N SER A 82 -27.81 0.02 -43.23
CA SER A 82 -28.76 0.83 -44.00
C SER A 82 -28.11 1.99 -44.76
N GLY A 83 -26.83 2.27 -44.53
CA GLY A 83 -26.12 3.44 -45.07
C GLY A 83 -26.33 4.72 -44.26
N GLU A 84 -27.09 4.65 -43.15
CA GLU A 84 -27.26 5.75 -42.22
C GLU A 84 -26.05 5.86 -41.27
N THR A 85 -25.66 7.09 -40.94
CA THR A 85 -24.65 7.37 -39.91
C THR A 85 -25.34 7.97 -38.69
N LEU A 86 -25.14 7.36 -37.52
CA LEU A 86 -25.56 7.92 -36.24
C LEU A 86 -24.37 8.55 -35.54
N GLU A 87 -24.57 9.75 -35.00
CA GLU A 87 -23.58 10.45 -34.18
C GLU A 87 -24.05 10.50 -32.74
N GLU A 88 -23.21 10.05 -31.81
CA GLU A 88 -23.44 10.17 -30.36
C GLU A 88 -22.34 11.01 -29.72
N TYR A 89 -22.72 11.85 -28.76
CA TYR A 89 -21.82 12.78 -28.07
C TYR A 89 -21.71 12.41 -26.59
N PHE A 90 -20.47 12.28 -26.13
CA PHE A 90 -20.16 12.01 -24.73
C PHE A 90 -19.29 13.13 -24.18
N ARG A 91 -19.74 13.80 -23.13
CA ARG A 91 -18.98 14.87 -22.48
C ARG A 91 -18.04 14.29 -21.42
N GLU A 92 -16.83 14.85 -21.35
CA GLU A 92 -15.86 14.53 -20.31
C GLU A 92 -16.30 15.10 -18.94
N TYR A 93 -16.19 14.29 -17.89
CA TYR A 93 -16.39 14.69 -16.50
C TYR A 93 -15.16 14.30 -15.69
N THR A 94 -14.78 15.16 -14.76
CA THR A 94 -13.65 14.90 -13.83
C THR A 94 -14.13 14.96 -12.39
N VAL A 95 -13.72 13.96 -11.61
CA VAL A 95 -13.99 13.83 -10.18
C VAL A 95 -12.67 13.82 -9.42
N GLY A 96 -12.61 14.55 -8.32
CA GLY A 96 -11.43 14.63 -7.45
C GLY A 96 -10.82 16.03 -7.39
N GLU A 97 -9.75 16.14 -6.62
CA GLU A 97 -8.98 17.39 -6.45
C GLU A 97 -7.87 17.51 -7.51
N ASP A 98 -7.38 18.73 -7.72
CA ASP A 98 -6.31 19.00 -8.68
C ASP A 98 -5.01 18.29 -8.25
N GLY A 99 -4.68 17.21 -8.96
CA GLY A 99 -3.44 16.46 -8.74
C GLY A 99 -3.54 15.05 -9.30
N GLU A 100 -2.88 14.10 -8.62
CA GLU A 100 -2.83 12.67 -8.96
C GLU A 100 -4.11 11.91 -8.55
N ASN A 101 -4.94 12.49 -7.68
CA ASN A 101 -6.13 11.84 -7.14
C ASN A 101 -7.40 12.30 -7.89
N ARG A 102 -7.48 11.97 -9.18
CA ARG A 102 -8.63 12.29 -10.04
C ARG A 102 -9.01 11.11 -10.91
N ILE A 103 -10.29 11.03 -11.26
CA ILE A 103 -10.81 10.14 -12.30
C ILE A 103 -11.50 10.99 -13.36
N THR A 104 -11.28 10.62 -14.61
CA THR A 104 -11.96 11.21 -15.77
C THR A 104 -12.82 10.14 -16.43
N TYR A 105 -14.08 10.45 -16.71
CA TYR A 105 -15.01 9.55 -17.39
C TYR A 105 -15.84 10.32 -18.44
N PHE A 106 -16.41 9.60 -19.40
CA PHE A 106 -17.26 10.16 -20.43
C PHE A 106 -18.70 9.73 -20.20
N ARG A 107 -19.64 10.67 -20.29
CA ARG A 107 -21.07 10.40 -20.11
C ARG A 107 -21.83 10.88 -21.35
N HIS A 108 -22.74 10.05 -21.83
CA HIS A 108 -23.65 10.39 -22.91
C HIS A 108 -24.53 11.57 -22.49
N GLU A 109 -24.66 12.58 -23.35
CA GLU A 109 -25.55 13.73 -23.12
C GLU A 109 -26.99 13.48 -23.58
#